data_AF-A0A535W8U1-F1
#
_entry.id   AF-A0A535W8U1-F1
#
_cell.length_a   1.000
_cell.length_b   1.000
_cell.length_c   1.000
_cell.angle_alpha   90.00
_cell.angle_beta   90.00
_cell.angle_gamma   90.00
#
_symmetry.space_group_name_H-M   'P 1'
#
loop_
_entity.id
_entity.type
_entity.pdbx_description
1 polymer ?
#
loop_
_entity_poly.entity_id
_entity_poly.type
_entity_poly.pdbx_seq_one_letter_code
_entity_poly.pdbx_strand_id
1 'polypeptide(L)'
;MPETYVFLSRQARSRKGEKGRRMDESMIHRIVLQAARHANIEGKVSPHWMRHAHATHAQEHGAPIALVQTTLGHKSIETTTRYSHVRPNASSSQYLKV
;
A
#
# COMPACT_ATOMS: atom_id res chain seq x y z
N MET A 1 -10.54 -18.51 4.85
CA MET A 1 -9.89 -17.20 5.10
C MET A 1 -10.10 -16.87 6.56
N PRO A 2 -9.12 -16.40 7.33
CA PRO A 2 -9.39 -16.02 8.71
C PRO A 2 -10.46 -14.92 8.69
N GLU A 3 -11.50 -15.08 9.51
CA GLU A 3 -12.64 -14.17 9.70
C GLU A 3 -12.24 -12.83 10.37
N THR A 4 -10.96 -12.45 10.28
CA THR A 4 -10.34 -11.39 11.08
C THR A 4 -9.48 -10.49 10.21
N TYR A 5 -9.56 -9.18 10.45
CA TYR A 5 -8.75 -8.19 9.74
C TYR A 5 -7.27 -8.28 10.14
N VAL A 6 -6.37 -8.08 9.17
CA VAL A 6 -4.91 -8.03 9.41
C VAL A 6 -4.54 -6.87 10.35
N PHE A 7 -5.20 -5.73 10.21
CA PHE A 7 -5.02 -4.57 11.07
C PHE A 7 -6.28 -4.27 11.88
N LEU A 8 -6.12 -4.25 13.21
CA LEU A 8 -7.19 -4.02 14.16
C LEU A 8 -7.08 -2.61 14.76
N SER A 9 -8.23 -1.97 14.99
CA SER A 9 -8.27 -0.68 15.69
C SER A 9 -7.86 -0.83 17.15
N ARG A 10 -6.96 0.03 17.63
CA ARG A 10 -6.55 0.07 19.06
C ARG A 10 -7.70 0.36 20.03
N GLN A 11 -8.79 0.98 19.56
CA GLN A 11 -9.99 1.24 20.37
C GLN A 11 -10.87 0.00 20.54
N ALA A 12 -10.54 -1.12 19.91
CA ALA A 12 -11.18 -2.41 20.18
C ALA A 12 -10.73 -3.00 21.53
N ARG A 13 -10.79 -2.24 22.63
CA ARG A 13 -11.13 -2.83 23.92
C ARG A 13 -12.63 -3.10 23.87
N SER A 14 -13.03 -4.09 23.08
CA SER A 14 -14.40 -4.60 23.16
C SER A 14 -14.58 -5.12 24.58
N ARG A 15 -15.47 -4.45 25.33
CA ARG A 15 -16.07 -5.05 26.51
C ARG A 15 -16.76 -6.31 26.02
N LYS A 16 -16.22 -7.48 26.40
CA LYS A 16 -16.84 -8.81 26.23
C LYS A 16 -16.80 -9.36 24.80
N GLY A 17 -15.70 -10.06 24.46
CA GLY A 17 -15.72 -11.19 23.52
C GLY A 17 -15.88 -10.91 22.01
N GLU A 18 -15.98 -9.67 21.54
CA GLU A 18 -16.13 -9.41 20.11
C GLU A 18 -14.78 -9.30 19.39
N LYS A 19 -14.69 -9.95 18.21
CA LYS A 19 -13.54 -9.90 17.29
C LYS A 19 -13.13 -8.43 17.07
N GLY A 20 -11.82 -8.16 17.15
CA GLY A 20 -11.28 -6.80 17.04
C GLY A 20 -11.84 -6.05 15.83
N ARG A 21 -12.26 -4.80 16.03
CA ARG A 21 -12.86 -3.99 14.96
C ARG A 21 -11.81 -3.63 13.91
N ARG A 22 -12.22 -3.62 12.63
CA ARG A 22 -11.41 -3.14 11.49
C ARG A 22 -10.79 -1.78 11.80
N MET A 23 -9.54 -1.58 11.40
CA MET A 23 -8.91 -0.27 11.41
C MET A 23 -9.62 0.71 10.46
N ASP A 24 -9.88 1.91 10.95
CA ASP A 24 -10.46 2.99 10.15
C ASP A 24 -9.41 3.63 9.22
N GLU A 25 -9.83 4.10 8.05
CA GLU A 25 -8.93 4.74 7.08
C GLU A 25 -8.29 6.01 7.64
N SER A 26 -9.04 6.81 8.42
CA SER A 26 -8.49 8.01 9.08
C SER A 26 -7.37 7.66 10.06
N MET A 27 -7.39 6.46 10.65
CA MET A 27 -6.34 5.98 11.53
C MET A 27 -5.05 5.72 10.76
N ILE A 28 -5.13 5.12 9.57
CA ILE A 28 -3.97 4.92 8.69
C ILE A 28 -3.36 6.28 8.30
N HIS A 29 -4.20 7.25 7.93
CA HIS A 29 -3.72 8.59 7.60
C HIS A 29 -2.96 9.23 8.78
N ARG A 30 -3.50 9.12 10.00
CA ARG A 30 -2.83 9.63 11.22
C ARG A 30 -1.52 8.91 11.51
N ILE A 31 -1.46 7.58 11.34
CA ILE A 31 -0.24 6.79 11.53
C ILE A 31 0.85 7.27 10.56
N VAL A 32 0.51 7.44 9.28
CA VAL A 32 1.46 7.93 8.26
C VAL A 32 1.96 9.34 8.60
N LEU A 33 1.08 10.25 9.00
CA LEU A 33 1.48 11.60 9.41
C LEU A 33 2.39 11.59 10.65
N GLN A 34 2.10 10.74 11.64
CA GLN A 34 2.94 10.60 12.83
C GLN A 34 4.33 10.07 12.48
N ALA A 35 4.40 9.05 11.62
CA ALA A 35 5.67 8.50 11.14
C ALA A 35 6.50 9.57 10.39
N ALA A 36 5.85 10.36 9.52
CA ALA A 36 6.51 11.46 8.82
C ALA A 36 7.11 12.50 9.78
N ARG A 37 6.36 12.89 10.83
CA ARG A 37 6.85 13.79 11.87
C ARG A 37 8.05 13.22 12.62
N HIS A 38 8.01 11.96 13.00
CA HIS A 38 9.13 11.30 13.69
C HIS A 38 10.38 11.20 12.81
N ALA A 39 10.19 11.09 11.49
CA ALA A 39 11.26 11.07 10.51
C ALA A 39 11.72 12.47 10.06
N ASN A 40 11.18 13.56 10.61
CA ASN A 40 11.42 14.94 10.19
C ASN A 40 11.15 15.18 8.69
N ILE A 41 10.14 14.51 8.13
CA ILE A 41 9.73 14.72 6.73
C ILE A 41 8.66 15.81 6.69
N GLU A 42 8.98 16.89 5.99
CA GLU A 42 8.08 18.02 5.79
C GLU A 42 7.17 17.85 4.56
N GLY A 43 6.07 18.61 4.51
CA GLY A 43 5.15 18.65 3.36
C GLY A 43 3.87 17.82 3.53
N LYS A 44 3.16 17.61 2.42
CA LYS A 44 1.84 16.95 2.37
C LYS A 44 1.96 15.43 2.32
N VAL A 45 2.51 14.83 3.37
CA VAL A 45 2.66 13.37 3.46
C VAL A 45 1.30 12.70 3.66
N SER A 46 1.03 11.66 2.88
CA SER A 46 -0.21 10.88 2.92
C SER A 46 0.02 9.46 2.42
N PRO A 47 -0.90 8.50 2.69
CA PRO A 47 -0.81 7.15 2.12
C PRO A 47 -0.75 7.15 0.58
N HIS A 48 -1.42 8.11 -0.08
CA HIS A 48 -1.40 8.23 -1.54
C HIS A 48 -0.03 8.72 -2.04
N TRP A 49 0.60 9.65 -1.33
CA TRP A 49 1.96 10.09 -1.63
C TRP A 49 2.96 8.95 -1.56
N MET A 50 2.85 8.07 -0.54
CA MET A 50 3.68 6.86 -0.45
C MET A 50 3.45 5.90 -1.63
N ARG A 51 2.21 5.78 -2.11
CA ARG A 51 1.88 4.97 -3.31
C ARG A 51 2.59 5.50 -4.57
N HIS A 52 2.61 6.82 -4.74
CA HIS A 52 3.31 7.46 -5.86
C HIS A 52 4.82 7.26 -5.76
N ALA A 53 5.41 7.52 -4.60
CA ALA A 53 6.83 7.29 -4.37
C ALA A 53 7.22 5.83 -4.69
N HIS A 54 6.42 4.86 -4.27
CA HIS A 54 6.62 3.45 -4.63
C HIS A 54 6.60 3.21 -6.14
N ALA A 55 5.61 3.76 -6.86
CA ALA A 55 5.55 3.63 -8.32
C ALA A 55 6.79 4.22 -8.99
N THR A 56 7.12 5.46 -8.65
CA THR A 56 8.26 6.20 -9.21
C THR A 56 9.56 5.44 -8.96
N HIS A 57 9.85 5.08 -7.71
CA HIS A 57 11.10 4.39 -7.39
C HIS A 57 11.18 2.98 -7.99
N ALA A 58 10.08 2.24 -8.04
CA ALA A 58 10.09 0.94 -8.70
C ALA A 58 10.40 1.09 -10.20
N GLN A 59 9.81 2.08 -10.88
CA GLN A 59 10.07 2.35 -12.29
C GLN A 59 11.50 2.83 -12.54
N GLU A 60 12.01 3.75 -11.71
CA GLU A 60 13.40 4.24 -11.78
C GLU A 60 14.42 3.10 -11.63
N HIS A 61 14.09 2.08 -10.85
CA HIS A 61 14.91 0.87 -10.69
C HIS A 61 14.63 -0.22 -11.73
N GLY A 62 13.89 0.09 -12.79
CA GLY A 62 13.67 -0.81 -13.93
C GLY A 62 12.51 -1.79 -13.77
N ALA A 63 11.57 -1.55 -12.84
CA ALA A 63 10.37 -2.36 -12.75
C ALA A 63 9.54 -2.23 -14.04
N PRO A 64 9.10 -3.34 -14.65
CA PRO A 64 8.19 -3.29 -15.79
C PRO A 64 6.92 -2.51 -15.43
N ILE A 65 6.49 -1.58 -16.29
CA ILE A 65 5.28 -0.77 -16.09
C ILE A 65 4.05 -1.64 -15.79
N ALA A 66 3.91 -2.78 -16.47
CA ALA A 66 2.84 -3.73 -16.26
C ALA A 66 2.86 -4.31 -14.84
N LEU A 67 4.05 -4.63 -14.31
CA LEU A 67 4.21 -5.12 -12.95
C LEU A 67 3.85 -4.05 -11.90
N VAL A 68 4.24 -2.80 -12.13
CA VAL A 68 3.88 -1.67 -11.26
C VAL A 68 2.36 -1.47 -11.26
N GLN A 69 1.71 -1.52 -12.43
CA GLN A 69 0.27 -1.38 -12.55
C GLN A 69 -0.49 -2.51 -11.86
N THR A 70 -0.07 -3.77 -12.05
CA THR A 70 -0.64 -4.92 -11.35
C THR A 70 -0.48 -4.80 -9.83
N THR A 71 0.70 -4.40 -9.35
CA THR A 71 0.98 -4.20 -7.92
C THR A 71 0.11 -3.09 -7.32
N LEU A 72 -0.19 -2.03 -8.09
CA LEU A 72 -1.03 -0.91 -7.65
C LEU A 72 -2.53 -1.10 -7.91
N GLY A 73 -2.96 -2.18 -8.57
CA GLY A 73 -4.38 -2.53 -8.70
C GLY A 73 -5.25 -1.53 -9.48
N HIS A 74 -4.70 -0.84 -10.48
CA HIS A 74 -5.49 0.07 -11.32
C HIS A 74 -6.46 -0.72 -12.22
N LYS A 75 -7.75 -0.37 -12.16
CA LYS A 75 -8.88 -1.13 -12.76
C LYS A 75 -9.14 -0.81 -14.25
N SER A 76 -8.47 0.18 -14.85
CA SER A 76 -8.69 0.53 -16.26
C SER A 76 -7.48 0.19 -17.12
N ILE A 77 -7.68 -0.80 -18.00
CA ILE A 77 -6.82 -1.17 -19.12
C ILE A 77 -7.54 -0.70 -20.38
N GLU A 78 -7.10 0.42 -20.93
CA GLU A 78 -7.13 0.64 -22.38
C GLU A 78 -5.74 1.18 -22.68
N THR A 79 -4.85 0.57 -23.45
CA THR A 79 -4.86 -0.60 -24.33
C THR A 79 -3.40 -1.07 -24.20
N THR A 80 -3.08 -2.32 -23.87
CA THR A 80 -2.71 -3.33 -24.88
C THR A 80 -2.24 -4.54 -24.07
N THR A 81 -2.86 -5.70 -24.30
CA THR A 81 -2.49 -7.04 -23.81
C THR A 81 -1.08 -7.49 -24.27
N ARG A 82 -0.20 -6.55 -24.66
CA ARG A 82 1.09 -6.81 -25.33
C ARG A 82 2.29 -6.84 -24.40
N TYR A 83 2.17 -6.42 -23.14
CA TYR A 83 3.32 -6.40 -22.22
C TYR A 83 3.18 -7.35 -21.04
N SER A 84 3.40 -8.63 -21.37
CA SER A 84 4.24 -9.57 -20.62
C SER A 84 3.64 -10.31 -19.42
N HIS A 85 4.07 -11.57 -19.31
CA HIS A 85 3.77 -12.58 -18.31
C HIS A 85 4.20 -12.15 -16.90
N VAL A 86 3.42 -11.27 -16.26
CA VAL A 86 3.59 -10.99 -14.84
C VAL A 86 3.32 -12.30 -14.09
N ARG A 87 4.36 -12.87 -13.48
CA ARG A 87 4.23 -14.11 -12.67
C ARG A 87 3.27 -13.84 -11.50
N PRO A 88 2.45 -14.81 -11.09
CA PRO A 88 1.47 -14.61 -10.01
C PRO A 88 2.03 -14.06 -8.70
N ASN A 89 3.32 -14.33 -8.42
CA ASN A 89 4.01 -13.92 -7.19
C ASN A 89 4.99 -12.75 -7.40
N ALA A 90 5.04 -12.15 -8.59
CA ALA A 90 5.90 -11.00 -8.84
C ALA A 90 5.24 -9.73 -8.29
N SER A 91 6.04 -8.85 -7.68
CA SER A 91 5.61 -7.55 -7.16
C SER A 91 6.65 -6.50 -7.50
N SER A 92 6.21 -5.28 -7.86
CA SER A 92 7.15 -4.18 -8.13
C SER A 92 7.92 -3.74 -6.88
N SER A 93 7.51 -4.17 -5.68
CA SER A 93 8.28 -4.00 -4.45
C SER A 93 9.66 -4.66 -4.50
N GLN A 94 9.88 -5.66 -5.36
CA GLN A 94 11.19 -6.32 -5.57
C GLN A 94 12.24 -5.38 -6.19
N TYR A 95 11.80 -4.25 -6.74
CA TYR A 95 12.65 -3.24 -7.37
C TYR A 95 12.93 -2.06 -6.44
N LEU A 96 12.49 -2.10 -5.18
CA LEU A 96 12.83 -1.10 -4.19
C LEU A 96 14.10 -1.51 -3.44
N LYS A 97 15.04 -0.57 -3.30
CA LYS A 97 16.22 -0.73 -2.45
C LYS A 97 15.79 -0.49 -1.00
N VAL A 98 16.02 -1.48 -0.14
CA VAL A 98 15.88 -1.40 1.32
C VAL A 98 17.22 -1.20 1.99
#